data_AF-A0A182NG11-F1
#
_entry.id   AF-A0A182NG11-F1
#
_cell.length_a   1.000
_cell.length_b   1.000
_cell.length_c   1.000
_cell.angle_alpha   90.00
_cell.angle_beta   90.00
_cell.angle_gamma   90.00
#
_symmetry.space_group_name_H-M   'P 1'
#
loop_
_entity.id
_entity.type
_entity.pdbx_description
1 polymer ?
#
loop_
_entity_poly.entity_id
_entity_poly.type
_entity_poly.pdbx_seq_one_letter_code
_entity_poly.pdbx_strand_id
1 'polypeptide(L)' 'MLVRLISKGQSETSRYRFLAKTGGYAWVVTQATVIYDKQKPHSVVCVNYVLRMSNLADDLCGQSREREDT' A
#
# COMPACT_ATOMS: atom_id res chain seq x y z
N MET A 1 8.07 -5.99 7.43
CA MET A 1 8.10 -4.52 7.24
C MET A 1 8.53 -3.79 8.52
N LEU A 2 7.74 -3.86 9.61
CA LEU A 2 7.98 -3.11 10.85
C LEU A 2 9.39 -3.33 11.47
N VAL A 3 9.87 -4.58 11.53
CA VAL A 3 11.19 -4.91 12.08
C VAL A 3 12.33 -4.25 11.29
N ARG A 4 12.23 -4.17 9.95
CA ARG A 4 13.23 -3.49 9.10
C ARG A 4 13.19 -1.97 9.29
N LEU A 5 12.01 -1.41 9.45
CA LEU A 5 11.84 0.02 9.70
C LEU A 5 12.51 0.44 11.02
N ILE A 6 12.28 -0.32 12.10
CA ILE A 6 12.83 -0.01 13.43
C ILE A 6 14.34 -0.27 13.49
N SER A 7 14.85 -1.32 12.81
CA SER A 7 16.27 -1.68 12.84
C SER A 7 17.16 -0.92 11.86
N LYS A 8 16.65 -0.58 10.67
CA LYS A 8 17.43 0.07 9.60
C LYS A 8 16.99 1.50 9.30
N GLY A 9 15.92 1.97 9.92
CA GLY A 9 15.36 3.31 9.68
C GLY A 9 14.58 3.45 8.37
N GLN A 10 14.59 2.46 7.47
CA GLN A 10 13.86 2.50 6.19
C GLN A 10 13.29 1.14 5.82
N SER A 11 12.07 1.12 5.27
CA SER A 11 11.45 -0.09 4.73
C SER A 11 10.38 0.23 3.70
N GLU A 12 10.15 -0.70 2.78
CA GLU A 12 9.05 -0.66 1.83
C GLU A 12 8.08 -1.83 2.10
N THR A 13 6.78 -1.61 1.94
CA THR A 13 5.76 -2.68 1.95
C THR A 13 5.59 -3.30 0.58
N SER A 14 5.15 -4.55 0.56
CA SER A 14 4.56 -5.14 -0.64
C SER A 14 3.28 -4.39 -1.05
N ARG A 15 2.91 -4.53 -2.33
CA ARG A 15 1.66 -4.02 -2.89
C ARG A 15 0.46 -4.47 -2.07
N TYR A 16 -0.34 -3.51 -1.61
CA TYR A 16 -1.55 -3.78 -0.83
C TYR A 16 -2.74 -2.97 -1.37
N ARG A 17 -3.95 -3.38 -0.96
CA ARG A 17 -5.20 -2.75 -1.37
C ARG A 17 -5.57 -1.65 -0.37
N PHE A 18 -5.65 -0.43 -0.86
CA PHE A 18 -6.07 0.75 -0.12
C PHE A 18 -7.51 1.11 -0.50
N LEU A 19 -8.44 1.00 0.45
CA LEU A 19 -9.86 1.20 0.19
C LEU A 19 -10.17 2.66 -0.16
N ALA A 20 -10.87 2.87 -1.28
CA ALA A 20 -11.32 4.18 -1.69
C ALA A 20 -12.62 4.57 -0.99
N LYS A 21 -12.80 5.86 -0.71
CA LYS A 21 -13.95 6.41 0.04
C LYS A 21 -15.31 6.07 -0.60
N THR A 22 -15.36 5.97 -1.91
CA THR A 22 -16.59 5.78 -2.71
C THR A 22 -16.69 4.38 -3.32
N GLY A 23 -15.94 3.40 -2.81
CA GLY A 23 -15.90 2.02 -3.32
C GLY A 23 -14.71 1.75 -4.25
N GLY A 24 -14.31 0.47 -4.35
CA GLY A 24 -13.09 0.02 -5.03
C GLY A 24 -11.84 0.08 -4.13
N TYR A 25 -10.68 -0.30 -4.68
CA TYR A 25 -9.40 -0.22 -3.99
C TYR A 25 -8.27 0.24 -4.91
N ALA A 26 -7.34 1.01 -4.37
CA ALA A 26 -6.10 1.32 -5.04
C ALA A 26 -5.01 0.32 -4.64
N TRP A 27 -4.25 -0.19 -5.61
CA TRP A 27 -2.99 -0.86 -5.34
C TRP A 27 -1.96 0.18 -4.94
N VAL A 28 -1.48 0.09 -3.69
CA VAL A 28 -0.54 1.04 -3.12
C VAL A 28 0.72 0.31 -2.63
N VAL A 29 1.85 0.98 -2.76
CA VAL A 29 3.12 0.62 -2.11
C VAL A 29 3.52 1.78 -1.21
N THR A 30 3.81 1.48 0.06
CA THR A 30 4.27 2.47 1.03
C THR A 30 5.74 2.30 1.33
N GLN A 31 6.50 3.36 1.14
CA GLN A 31 7.86 3.47 1.66
C GLN A 31 7.83 4.24 2.96
N ALA A 32 8.28 3.62 4.04
CA ALA A 32 8.37 4.21 5.36
C ALA A 32 9.83 4.50 5.73
N THR A 33 10.09 5.69 6.26
CA THR A 33 11.40 6.13 6.74
C THR A 33 11.25 6.74 8.14
N VAL A 34 12.05 6.28 9.09
CA VAL A 34 12.14 6.84 10.44
C VAL A 34 13.09 8.02 10.42
N ILE A 35 12.61 9.17 10.87
CA ILE A 35 13.41 10.37 11.10
C ILE A 35 13.87 10.34 12.55
N TYR A 36 15.19 10.40 12.72
CA TYR A 36 15.84 10.47 14.02
C TYR A 36 16.19 11.92 14.33
N ASP A 37 15.81 12.38 15.52
CA ASP A 37 16.29 13.64 16.09
C ASP A 37 17.17 13.32 17.30
N LYS A 38 18.43 13.77 17.29
CA LYS A 38 19.42 13.50 18.35
C LYS A 38 19.45 12.03 18.80
N GLN A 39 19.46 11.11 17.83
CA GLN A 39 19.44 9.64 18.03
C GLN A 39 18.17 9.05 18.67
N LYS A 40 17.11 9.84 18.85
CA LYS A 40 15.79 9.33 19.23
C LYS A 40 14.87 9.29 18.00
N PRO A 41 14.11 8.21 17.78
CA PRO A 41 13.12 8.19 16.71
C PRO A 41 12.05 9.25 17.01
N HIS A 42 11.96 10.28 16.17
CA HIS A 42 11.07 11.42 16.36
C HIS A 42 9.77 11.24 15.57
N SER A 43 9.87 10.79 14.31
CA SER A 43 8.72 10.63 13.43
C SER A 43 8.97 9.57 12.37
N VAL A 44 7.89 9.05 11.78
CA VAL A 44 7.95 8.15 10.63
C VAL A 44 7.26 8.84 9.46
N VAL A 45 8.00 9.00 8.37
CA VAL A 45 7.47 9.51 7.11
C VAL A 45 7.07 8.32 6.25
N CYS A 46 5.80 8.28 5.86
CA CYS A 46 5.25 7.25 4.97
C CYS A 46 4.88 7.87 3.63
N VAL A 47 5.58 7.48 2.57
CA VAL A 47 5.29 7.87 1.19
C VAL A 47 4.46 6.77 0.54
N ASN A 48 3.24 7.09 0.12
CA ASN A 48 2.32 6.13 -0.50
C ASN A 48 2.31 6.31 -2.01
N TYR A 49 2.85 5.33 -2.73
CA TYR A 49 2.84 5.26 -4.19
C TYR A 49 1.60 4.50 -4.66
N VAL A 50 0.69 5.21 -5.33
CA VAL A 50 -0.48 4.60 -5.96
C VAL A 50 -0.07 4.01 -7.31
N LEU A 51 -0.20 2.69 -7.45
CA LEU A 51 0.15 1.96 -8.66
C LEU A 51 -1.03 1.89 -9.64
N ARG A 52 -2.21 1.50 -9.13
CA ARG A 52 -3.44 1.39 -9.91
C ARG A 52 -4.66 1.67 -9.04
N MET A 53 -5.69 2.24 -9.63
CA MET A 53 -7.01 2.40 -9.03
C MET A 53 -7.91 1.32 -9.63
N SER A 54 -8.54 0.46 -8.82
CA SER A 54 -9.76 -0.24 -9.25
C SER A 54 -10.94 0.65 -8.89
N ASN A 55 -11.75 1.01 -9.88
CA ASN A 55 -13.08 1.50 -9.57
C ASN A 55 -13.98 0.27 -9.29
N LEU A 56 -15.10 0.49 -8.59
CA LEU A 56 -16.04 -0.58 -8.28
C LEU A 56 -16.58 -1.31 -9.54
N ALA A 57 -16.59 -0.63 -10.69
CA ALA A 57 -17.04 -1.19 -11.96
C ALA A 57 -16.04 -2.20 -12.57
N ASP A 58 -14.73 -1.95 -12.43
CA ASP A 58 -13.66 -2.80 -12.92
C ASP A 58 -13.59 -4.11 -12.13
N ASP A 59 -13.86 -4.08 -10.83
CA ASP A 59 -13.90 -5.29 -9.99
C ASP A 59 -15.07 -6.22 -10.36
N LEU A 60 -16.24 -5.66 -10.74
CA LEU A 60 -17.38 -6.45 -11.25
C LEU A 60 -17.06 -7.08 -12.61
N CYS A 61 -16.39 -6.34 -13.50
CA CYS A 61 -15.97 -6.86 -14.80
C CYS A 61 -14.90 -7.95 -14.65
N GLY A 62 -13.96 -7.80 -13.70
CA GLY A 62 -12.92 -8.79 -13.41
C GLY A 62 -13.47 -10.12 -12.90
N GLN A 63 -14.48 -10.09 -12.02
CA GLN A 63 -15.16 -11.31 -11.54
C GLN A 63 -15.97 -12.03 -12.62
N SER A 64 -16.30 -11.35 -13.73
CA SER A 64 -17.02 -11.95 -14.84
C SER A 64 -16.12 -12.84 -15.71
N ARG A 65 -14.82 -12.53 -15.79
CA ARG A 65 -13.84 -13.26 -16.63
C ARG A 65 -13.30 -14.55 -16.00
N GLU A 66 -13.48 -14.74 -14.69
CA GLU A 66 -13.00 -15.94 -13.98
C GLU A 66 -14.06 -17.05 -13.90
N ARG A 67 -15.25 -16.82 -14.49
CA ARG A 67 -16.37 -17.78 -14.53
C ARG A 67 -16.61 -18.43 -15.89
N GLU A 68 -15.65 -18.34 -16.80
CA GLU A 68 -15.77 -18.86 -18.18
C GLU A 68 -14.70 -19.91 -18.56
N ASP A 69 -13.90 -20.38 -17.60
CA ASP A 69 -13.02 -21.56 -17.76
C ASP A 69 -13.45 -22.65 -16.76
N THR A 70 -14.43 -23.47 -17.14
CA THR A 70 -14.71 -24.81 -16.57
C THR A 70 -15.14 -25.74 -17.68
#